data_AF-X1AWU7-F1
#
_entry.id   AF-X1AWU7-F1
#
_cell.length_a   1.000
_cell.length_b   1.000
_cell.length_c   1.000
_cell.angle_alpha   90.00
_cell.angle_beta   90.00
_cell.angle_gamma   90.00
#
_symmetry.space_group_name_H-M   'P 1'
#
loop_
_entity.id
_entity.type
_entity.pdbx_description
1 polymer ?
#
loop_
_entity_poly.entity_id
_entity_poly.type
_entity_poly.pdbx_seq_one_letter_code
_entity_poly.pdbx_strand_id
1 'polypeptide(L)'
;MLMRTMIFSICFALIGLHNAFSQITFPTPRDAGKLMNTKTLVVLEDNIFSSFNSHIKTVVNEFWDITEFEFISAKEFNEKRRDEQYSFLVPIQTSFQKDKSNAQWVFLNLLLGAKTKAIAGMPEFCSIPLYVISEEEEEYGYYLPLIIQFIQKRVAQIIENPDVESLENLTYYNKNIPFGIEASFFAIRRIF
;
A
#
# COMPACT_ATOMS: atom_id res chain seq x y z
N MET A 1 5.92 -19.57 56.17
CA MET A 1 5.18 -20.27 55.09
C MET A 1 4.17 -19.32 54.43
N LEU A 2 4.59 -18.12 54.02
CA LEU A 2 3.74 -17.11 53.35
C LEU A 2 4.47 -16.36 52.22
N MET A 3 5.79 -16.53 52.10
CA MET A 3 6.63 -15.80 51.14
C MET A 3 7.03 -16.62 49.90
N ARG A 4 6.72 -17.93 49.89
CA ARG A 4 7.06 -18.83 48.76
C ARG A 4 5.95 -18.92 47.71
N THR A 5 4.72 -18.57 48.07
CA THR A 5 3.54 -18.60 47.19
C THR A 5 3.31 -17.27 46.45
N MET A 6 3.86 -16.15 46.93
CA MET A 6 3.74 -14.85 46.24
C MET A 6 4.71 -14.69 45.06
N ILE A 7 5.81 -15.45 45.01
CA ILE A 7 6.83 -15.32 43.95
C ILE A 7 6.35 -15.99 42.64
N PHE A 8 5.50 -17.01 42.73
CA PHE A 8 4.93 -17.67 41.54
C PHE A 8 3.83 -16.86 40.85
N SER A 9 3.13 -15.97 41.58
CA SER A 9 2.07 -15.13 40.97
C SER A 9 2.59 -13.87 40.27
N ILE A 10 3.84 -13.45 40.53
CA ILE A 10 4.41 -12.25 39.88
C ILE A 10 5.07 -12.60 38.53
N CYS A 11 5.50 -13.84 38.32
CA CYS A 11 6.12 -14.26 37.06
C CYS A 11 5.11 -14.47 35.91
N PHE A 12 3.81 -14.60 36.20
CA PHE A 12 2.79 -14.81 35.16
C PHE A 12 2.21 -13.51 34.57
N ALA A 13 2.54 -12.35 35.15
CA ALA A 13 1.99 -11.05 34.73
C ALA A 13 2.80 -10.32 33.65
N LEU A 14 3.94 -10.87 33.20
CA LEU A 14 4.88 -10.18 32.29
C LEU A 14 4.88 -10.67 30.83
N ILE A 15 4.03 -11.63 30.46
CA ILE A 15 4.00 -12.18 29.08
C ILE A 15 3.01 -11.42 28.16
N GLY A 16 2.26 -10.44 28.68
CA GLY A 16 1.10 -9.85 27.99
C GLY A 16 1.32 -8.54 27.23
N LEU A 17 2.52 -8.18 26.79
CA LEU A 17 2.73 -7.04 25.89
C LEU A 17 3.21 -7.53 24.53
N HIS A 18 2.29 -8.14 23.78
CA HIS A 18 2.46 -8.28 22.34
C HIS A 18 2.42 -6.88 21.74
N ASN A 19 3.61 -6.33 21.45
CA ASN A 19 3.74 -5.28 20.46
C ASN A 19 3.23 -5.86 19.14
N ALA A 20 1.98 -5.55 18.78
CA ALA A 20 1.48 -5.76 17.44
C ALA A 20 2.24 -4.80 16.53
N PHE A 21 3.41 -5.22 16.07
CA PHE A 21 3.99 -4.63 14.88
C PHE A 21 2.96 -4.84 13.78
N SER A 22 2.34 -3.75 13.33
CA SER A 22 1.44 -3.78 12.20
C SER A 22 2.28 -4.09 10.96
N GLN A 23 2.42 -5.37 10.65
CA GLN A 23 3.06 -5.84 9.43
C GLN A 23 2.11 -5.59 8.26
N ILE A 24 2.66 -5.15 7.12
CA ILE A 24 1.91 -5.04 5.86
C ILE A 24 1.35 -6.42 5.52
N THR A 25 0.08 -6.48 5.15
CA THR A 25 -0.56 -7.75 4.78
C THR A 25 -0.35 -7.99 3.30
N PHE A 26 0.45 -9.01 2.96
CA PHE A 26 0.63 -9.44 1.57
C PHE A 26 -0.60 -10.21 1.07
N PRO A 27 -0.97 -10.07 -0.22
CA PRO A 27 -2.10 -10.78 -0.78
C PRO A 27 -1.81 -12.26 -0.97
N THR A 28 -2.85 -13.08 -0.83
CA THR A 28 -2.82 -14.52 -1.08
C THR A 28 -3.29 -14.83 -2.51
N PRO A 29 -3.06 -16.07 -3.03
CA PRO A 29 -3.67 -16.50 -4.30
C PRO A 29 -5.19 -16.31 -4.36
N ARG A 30 -5.88 -16.48 -3.23
CA ARG A 30 -7.32 -16.24 -3.13
C ARG A 30 -7.66 -14.77 -3.31
N ASP A 31 -6.85 -13.88 -2.77
CA ASP A 31 -7.08 -12.43 -2.87
C ASP A 31 -6.90 -11.96 -4.31
N ALA A 32 -5.97 -12.55 -5.07
CA ALA A 32 -5.79 -12.26 -6.49
C ALA A 32 -7.09 -12.53 -7.28
N GLY A 33 -7.74 -13.66 -7.01
CA GLY A 33 -9.04 -13.98 -7.60
C GLY A 33 -10.16 -13.03 -7.13
N LYS A 34 -10.11 -12.55 -5.89
CA LYS A 34 -11.08 -11.55 -5.40
C LYS A 34 -10.92 -10.21 -6.12
N LEU A 35 -9.69 -9.73 -6.28
CA LEU A 35 -9.38 -8.43 -6.88
C LEU A 35 -10.07 -8.25 -8.24
N MET A 36 -10.01 -9.27 -9.10
CA MET A 36 -10.64 -9.26 -10.43
C MET A 36 -12.16 -9.19 -10.43
N ASN A 37 -12.80 -9.45 -9.29
CA ASN A 37 -14.25 -9.37 -9.11
C ASN A 37 -14.67 -8.14 -8.30
N THR A 38 -13.75 -7.22 -8.03
CA THR A 38 -14.05 -5.97 -7.31
C THR A 38 -14.32 -4.82 -8.26
N LYS A 39 -14.98 -3.78 -7.75
CA LYS A 39 -14.89 -2.43 -8.34
C LYS A 39 -13.74 -1.67 -7.68
N THR A 40 -12.85 -1.06 -8.47
CA THR A 40 -11.74 -0.24 -7.96
C THR A 40 -12.21 1.17 -7.66
N LEU A 41 -12.09 1.57 -6.40
CA LEU A 41 -12.42 2.91 -5.93
C LEU A 41 -11.14 3.73 -5.90
N VAL A 42 -11.07 4.73 -6.78
CA VAL A 42 -9.93 5.64 -6.87
C VAL A 42 -10.14 6.79 -5.89
N VAL A 43 -9.30 6.85 -4.87
CA VAL A 43 -9.46 7.79 -3.76
C VAL A 43 -8.83 9.13 -4.13
N LEU A 44 -9.66 10.16 -4.15
CA LEU A 44 -9.25 11.54 -4.37
C LEU A 44 -8.86 12.20 -3.05
N GLU A 45 -7.92 13.13 -3.13
CA GLU A 45 -7.55 14.01 -2.02
C GLU A 45 -8.68 15.00 -1.71
N ASP A 46 -8.83 15.36 -0.44
CA ASP A 46 -9.86 16.34 -0.01
C ASP A 46 -9.56 17.78 -0.48
N ASN A 47 -8.37 18.03 -1.03
CA ASN A 47 -7.96 19.33 -1.54
C ASN A 47 -8.57 19.60 -2.94
N ILE A 48 -9.40 20.64 -3.04
CA ILE A 48 -10.06 21.05 -4.30
C ILE A 48 -9.08 21.53 -5.38
N PHE A 49 -7.88 21.96 -5.00
CA PHE A 49 -6.82 22.40 -5.92
C PHE A 49 -5.74 21.32 -6.10
N SER A 50 -6.00 20.09 -5.65
CA SER A 50 -5.08 18.98 -5.83
C SER A 50 -4.82 18.74 -7.32
N SER A 51 -3.56 18.89 -7.71
CA SER A 51 -3.14 18.54 -9.07
C SER A 51 -3.23 17.02 -9.27
N PHE A 52 -3.00 16.22 -8.21
CA PHE A 52 -3.16 14.78 -8.20
C PHE A 52 -4.57 14.39 -8.63
N ASN A 53 -5.60 15.01 -8.05
CA ASN A 53 -6.99 14.71 -8.41
C ASN A 53 -7.29 14.88 -9.91
N SER A 54 -6.68 15.87 -10.56
CA SER A 54 -6.85 16.11 -12.00
C SER A 54 -6.07 15.08 -12.84
N HIS A 55 -4.82 14.80 -12.46
CA HIS A 55 -3.97 13.85 -13.15
C HIS A 55 -4.48 12.41 -13.01
N ILE A 56 -4.80 11.96 -11.79
CA ILE A 56 -5.28 10.58 -11.55
C ILE A 56 -6.58 10.31 -12.28
N LYS A 57 -7.49 11.29 -12.36
CA LYS A 57 -8.71 11.17 -13.16
C LYS A 57 -8.38 10.93 -14.62
N THR A 58 -7.49 11.73 -15.19
CA THR A 58 -7.09 11.58 -16.60
C THR A 58 -6.46 10.21 -16.85
N VAL A 59 -5.46 9.85 -16.05
CA VAL A 59 -4.68 8.62 -16.23
C VAL A 59 -5.52 7.37 -16.00
N VAL A 60 -6.36 7.31 -14.97
CA VAL A 60 -7.21 6.13 -14.72
C VAL A 60 -8.23 5.97 -15.86
N ASN A 61 -8.85 7.05 -16.33
CA ASN A 61 -9.79 6.96 -17.46
C ASN A 61 -9.11 6.47 -18.75
N GLU A 62 -7.83 6.79 -18.96
CA GLU A 62 -7.11 6.41 -20.17
C GLU A 62 -6.50 5.01 -20.10
N PHE A 63 -5.98 4.60 -18.93
CA PHE A 63 -5.12 3.43 -18.84
C PHE A 63 -5.65 2.30 -17.95
N TRP A 64 -6.61 2.53 -17.04
CA TRP A 64 -7.05 1.48 -16.12
C TRP A 64 -8.01 0.50 -16.78
N ASP A 65 -7.62 -0.77 -16.87
CA ASP A 65 -8.38 -1.82 -17.56
C ASP A 65 -8.44 -3.15 -16.79
N ILE A 66 -8.21 -3.12 -15.46
CA ILE A 66 -8.28 -4.34 -14.64
C ILE A 66 -9.74 -4.66 -14.23
N THR A 67 -10.47 -3.63 -13.83
CA THR A 67 -11.77 -3.70 -13.14
C THR A 67 -12.60 -2.45 -13.48
N GLU A 68 -13.92 -2.53 -13.29
CA GLU A 68 -14.72 -1.31 -13.23
C GLU A 68 -14.18 -0.37 -12.15
N PHE A 69 -14.28 0.95 -12.36
CA PHE A 69 -13.80 1.93 -11.40
C PHE A 69 -14.78 3.08 -11.15
N GLU A 70 -14.65 3.71 -9.99
CA GLU A 70 -15.30 4.99 -9.65
C GLU A 70 -14.36 5.86 -8.81
N PHE A 71 -14.51 7.19 -8.91
CA PHE A 71 -13.75 8.12 -8.08
C PHE A 71 -14.52 8.44 -6.82
N ILE A 72 -13.85 8.38 -5.66
CA ILE A 72 -14.45 8.59 -4.35
C ILE A 72 -13.62 9.55 -3.50
N SER A 73 -14.23 10.13 -2.47
CA SER A 73 -13.55 10.93 -1.45
C SER A 73 -12.80 10.07 -0.42
N ALA A 74 -11.87 10.69 0.32
CA ALA A 74 -11.20 10.03 1.46
C ALA A 74 -12.20 9.63 2.56
N LYS A 75 -13.31 10.36 2.70
CA LYS A 75 -14.40 9.99 3.62
C LYS A 75 -15.05 8.68 3.19
N GLU A 76 -15.46 8.57 1.92
CA GLU A 76 -16.06 7.35 1.38
C GLU A 76 -15.10 6.16 1.44
N PHE A 77 -13.80 6.40 1.26
CA PHE A 77 -12.78 5.36 1.45
C PHE A 77 -12.85 4.78 2.87
N ASN A 78 -12.89 5.64 3.89
CA ASN A 78 -12.96 5.20 5.28
C ASN A 78 -14.23 4.40 5.61
N GLU A 79 -15.34 4.72 4.93
CA GLU A 79 -16.62 4.00 5.07
C GLU A 79 -16.59 2.65 4.34
N LYS A 80 -16.00 2.60 3.14
CA LYS A 80 -16.06 1.44 2.23
C LYS A 80 -14.89 0.46 2.35
N ARG A 81 -13.73 0.85 2.92
CA ARG A 81 -12.50 0.01 2.96
C ARG A 81 -12.63 -1.35 3.63
N ARG A 82 -13.71 -1.60 4.37
CA ARG A 82 -14.00 -2.89 5.01
C ARG A 82 -14.84 -3.83 4.17
N ASP A 83 -15.34 -3.36 3.05
CA ASP A 83 -16.15 -4.14 2.12
C ASP A 83 -15.24 -4.80 1.08
N GLU A 84 -15.26 -6.15 1.06
CA GLU A 84 -14.42 -6.98 0.20
C GLU A 84 -14.87 -6.96 -1.27
N GLN A 85 -15.98 -6.29 -1.60
CA GLN A 85 -16.42 -6.05 -2.98
C GLN A 85 -15.64 -4.93 -3.68
N TYR A 86 -14.81 -4.20 -2.93
CA TYR A 86 -14.03 -3.09 -3.46
C TYR A 86 -12.53 -3.34 -3.36
N SER A 87 -11.82 -2.80 -4.34
CA SER A 87 -10.39 -2.52 -4.25
C SER A 87 -10.18 -1.02 -4.27
N PHE A 88 -9.00 -0.56 -3.88
CA PHE A 88 -8.73 0.85 -3.65
C PHE A 88 -7.41 1.24 -4.26
N LEU A 89 -7.44 2.25 -5.12
CA LEU A 89 -6.25 2.96 -5.55
C LEU A 89 -6.14 4.23 -4.72
N VAL A 90 -5.24 4.25 -3.74
CA VAL A 90 -5.24 5.25 -2.66
C VAL A 90 -3.85 5.83 -2.38
N PRO A 91 -3.69 7.16 -2.34
CA PRO A 91 -2.48 7.78 -1.83
C PRO A 91 -2.43 7.63 -0.31
N ILE A 92 -1.32 7.11 0.22
CA ILE A 92 -1.08 6.96 1.65
C ILE A 92 0.24 7.63 2.01
N GLN A 93 0.17 8.55 2.97
CA GLN A 93 1.35 9.14 3.59
C GLN A 93 1.99 8.14 4.54
N THR A 94 3.27 7.89 4.35
CA THR A 94 4.10 7.00 5.16
C THR A 94 5.29 7.76 5.71
N SER A 95 5.55 7.59 7.01
CA SER A 95 6.76 8.08 7.67
C SER A 95 7.65 6.91 8.08
N PHE A 96 8.95 7.05 7.85
CA PHE A 96 9.92 6.04 8.22
C PHE A 96 10.64 6.45 9.50
N GLN A 97 10.35 5.75 10.60
CA GLN A 97 10.90 6.07 11.93
C GLN A 97 12.44 6.06 11.98
N LYS A 98 13.10 5.32 11.07
CA LYS A 98 14.56 5.23 10.97
C LYS A 98 15.17 6.34 10.09
N ASP A 99 14.35 7.11 9.39
CA ASP A 99 14.80 8.20 8.54
C ASP A 99 15.00 9.48 9.37
N LYS A 100 16.24 9.94 9.48
CA LYS A 100 16.60 11.16 10.22
C LYS A 100 16.19 12.44 9.50
N SER A 101 15.79 12.35 8.23
CA SER A 101 15.33 13.49 7.45
C SER A 101 13.92 13.95 7.81
N ASN A 102 13.14 13.12 8.55
CA ASN A 102 11.70 13.30 8.78
C ASN A 102 10.86 13.42 7.49
N ALA A 103 11.41 13.05 6.33
CA ALA A 103 10.69 13.08 5.06
C ALA A 103 9.41 12.25 5.14
N GLN A 104 8.31 12.86 4.70
CA GLN A 104 7.02 12.20 4.58
C GLN A 104 6.84 11.80 3.12
N TRP A 105 6.68 10.51 2.87
CA TRP A 105 6.52 9.98 1.53
C TRP A 105 5.06 9.68 1.28
N VAL A 106 4.55 10.04 0.11
CA VAL A 106 3.23 9.59 -0.35
C VAL A 106 3.44 8.44 -1.32
N PHE A 107 2.78 7.32 -1.05
CA PHE A 107 2.76 6.16 -1.92
C PHE A 107 1.38 6.01 -2.55
N LEU A 108 1.32 5.62 -3.82
CA LEU A 108 0.08 5.14 -4.44
C LEU A 108 -0.03 3.62 -4.21
N ASN A 109 -1.10 3.21 -3.54
CA ASN A 109 -1.29 1.83 -3.11
C ASN A 109 -2.51 1.23 -3.81
N LEU A 110 -2.39 -0.03 -4.23
CA LEU A 110 -3.52 -0.86 -4.63
C LEU A 110 -3.84 -1.83 -3.50
N LEU A 111 -4.97 -1.62 -2.83
CA LEU A 111 -5.41 -2.40 -1.68
C LEU A 111 -6.70 -3.16 -1.98
N LEU A 112 -6.85 -4.35 -1.42
CA LEU A 112 -8.14 -5.05 -1.39
C LEU A 112 -8.91 -4.69 -0.12
N GLY A 113 -10.21 -4.42 -0.26
CA GLY A 113 -11.11 -4.24 0.86
C GLY A 113 -11.08 -5.43 1.81
N ALA A 114 -10.98 -5.17 3.11
CA ALA A 114 -10.84 -6.23 4.11
C ALA A 114 -11.42 -5.81 5.46
N LYS A 115 -12.01 -6.77 6.19
CA LYS A 115 -12.63 -6.58 7.51
C LYS A 115 -11.60 -6.37 8.63
N THR A 116 -10.70 -5.40 8.46
CA THR A 116 -9.65 -5.02 9.40
C THR A 116 -9.89 -3.63 10.00
N LYS A 117 -9.35 -3.42 11.21
CA LYS A 117 -9.37 -2.12 11.87
C LYS A 117 -8.40 -1.13 11.24
N ALA A 118 -7.22 -1.58 10.82
CA ALA A 118 -6.15 -0.73 10.29
C ALA A 118 -5.95 -0.95 8.79
N ILE A 119 -5.51 0.08 8.08
CA ILE A 119 -5.22 0.01 6.63
C ILE A 119 -4.11 -1.01 6.36
N ALA A 120 -3.09 -1.08 7.20
CA ALA A 120 -2.01 -2.06 7.07
C ALA A 120 -2.45 -3.53 7.17
N GLY A 121 -3.67 -3.80 7.66
CA GLY A 121 -4.27 -5.13 7.64
C GLY A 121 -5.01 -5.47 6.34
N MET A 122 -5.05 -4.55 5.37
CA MET A 122 -5.65 -4.75 4.06
C MET A 122 -4.62 -5.41 3.13
N PRO A 123 -4.99 -6.43 2.34
CA PRO A 123 -4.07 -7.02 1.39
C PRO A 123 -3.57 -5.99 0.37
N GLU A 124 -2.26 -5.79 0.28
CA GLU A 124 -1.62 -4.79 -0.58
C GLU A 124 -0.99 -5.45 -1.82
N PHE A 125 -1.57 -5.19 -2.99
CA PHE A 125 -1.08 -5.74 -4.26
C PHE A 125 0.13 -5.00 -4.81
N CYS A 126 0.18 -3.69 -4.56
CA CYS A 126 1.26 -2.83 -5.03
C CYS A 126 1.31 -1.56 -4.18
N SER A 127 2.52 -1.08 -3.90
CA SER A 127 2.79 0.22 -3.29
C SER A 127 3.96 0.87 -4.02
N ILE A 128 3.74 2.04 -4.60
CA ILE A 128 4.75 2.75 -5.40
C ILE A 128 4.91 4.17 -4.86
N PRO A 129 6.14 4.65 -4.60
CA PRO A 129 6.37 6.04 -4.24
C PRO A 129 5.79 6.97 -5.31
N LEU A 130 4.98 7.93 -4.88
CA LEU A 130 4.39 8.95 -5.74
C LEU A 130 5.19 10.26 -5.66
N TYR A 131 5.38 10.78 -4.45
CA TYR A 131 6.18 11.98 -4.19
C TYR A 131 6.60 12.09 -2.72
N VAL A 132 7.51 13.02 -2.42
CA VAL A 132 7.89 13.42 -1.07
C VAL A 132 7.17 14.72 -0.74
N ILE A 133 6.51 14.79 0.42
CA ILE A 133 5.96 16.05 0.92
C ILE A 133 7.13 16.97 1.25
N SER A 134 7.28 18.03 0.47
CA SER A 134 8.34 19.03 0.59
C SER A 134 7.78 20.43 0.29
N GLU A 135 8.61 21.46 0.46
CA GLU A 135 8.23 22.84 0.11
C GLU A 135 8.22 23.09 -1.40
N GLU A 136 8.75 22.17 -2.21
CA GLU A 136 8.79 22.24 -3.66
C GLU A 136 7.50 21.68 -4.32
N GLU A 137 7.26 22.08 -5.57
CA GLU A 137 6.07 21.70 -6.33
C GLU A 137 6.05 20.20 -6.64
N GLU A 138 4.87 19.58 -6.57
CA GLU A 138 4.72 18.13 -6.69
C GLU A 138 4.84 17.65 -8.16
N GLU A 139 5.98 17.08 -8.56
CA GLU A 139 6.19 16.53 -9.91
C GLU A 139 5.79 15.02 -10.02
N TYR A 140 4.51 14.68 -9.90
CA TYR A 140 4.03 13.30 -10.20
C TYR A 140 3.29 13.14 -11.52
N GLY A 141 2.81 14.24 -12.13
CA GLY A 141 1.98 14.17 -13.34
C GLY A 141 2.64 13.39 -14.49
N TYR A 142 3.96 13.54 -14.66
CA TYR A 142 4.73 12.86 -15.71
C TYR A 142 4.89 11.34 -15.45
N TYR A 143 5.01 10.93 -14.18
CA TYR A 143 5.25 9.53 -13.83
C TYR A 143 3.97 8.74 -13.60
N LEU A 144 2.84 9.40 -13.36
CA LEU A 144 1.58 8.75 -13.01
C LEU A 144 1.09 7.72 -14.06
N PRO A 145 1.14 7.99 -15.38
CA PRO A 145 0.83 6.96 -16.39
C PRO A 145 1.69 5.71 -16.29
N LEU A 146 2.99 5.88 -16.01
CA LEU A 146 3.92 4.76 -15.83
C LEU A 146 3.61 3.98 -14.56
N ILE A 147 3.29 4.67 -13.45
CA ILE A 147 2.91 4.05 -12.18
C ILE A 147 1.64 3.19 -12.37
N ILE A 148 0.61 3.73 -13.03
CA ILE A 148 -0.64 2.99 -13.27
C ILE A 148 -0.40 1.75 -14.12
N GLN A 149 0.33 1.87 -15.22
CA GLN A 149 0.69 0.71 -16.04
C GLN A 149 1.53 -0.32 -15.28
N PHE A 150 2.44 0.13 -14.42
CA PHE A 150 3.21 -0.77 -13.55
C PHE A 150 2.31 -1.55 -12.59
N ILE A 151 1.37 -0.87 -11.92
CA ILE A 151 0.40 -1.51 -11.01
C ILE A 151 -0.41 -2.57 -11.76
N GLN A 152 -0.89 -2.27 -12.98
CA GLN A 152 -1.65 -3.22 -13.79
C GLN A 152 -0.82 -4.45 -14.15
N LYS A 153 0.41 -4.23 -14.63
CA LYS A 153 1.34 -5.33 -14.94
C LYS A 153 1.63 -6.18 -13.71
N ARG A 154 1.78 -5.54 -12.55
CA ARG A 154 2.02 -6.21 -11.28
C ARG A 154 0.86 -7.12 -10.88
N VAL A 155 -0.36 -6.61 -10.98
CA VAL A 155 -1.58 -7.38 -10.71
C VAL A 155 -1.70 -8.57 -11.67
N ALA A 156 -1.48 -8.35 -12.97
CA ALA A 156 -1.51 -9.43 -13.96
C ALA A 156 -0.52 -10.55 -13.60
N GLN A 157 0.71 -10.20 -13.21
CA GLN A 157 1.71 -11.18 -12.78
C GLN A 157 1.29 -11.96 -11.53
N ILE A 158 0.70 -11.29 -10.53
CA ILE A 158 0.17 -11.93 -9.32
C ILE A 158 -0.95 -12.91 -9.67
N ILE A 159 -1.81 -12.57 -10.63
CA ILE A 159 -2.92 -13.43 -11.05
C ILE A 159 -2.41 -14.64 -11.84
N GLU A 160 -1.46 -14.41 -12.76
CA GLU A 160 -0.88 -15.48 -13.59
C GLU A 160 -0.08 -16.47 -12.75
N ASN A 161 0.66 -16.00 -11.76
CA ASN A 161 1.51 -16.82 -10.89
C ASN A 161 1.44 -16.32 -9.45
N PRO A 162 0.43 -16.74 -8.67
CA PRO A 162 0.25 -16.31 -7.29
C PRO A 162 1.21 -17.04 -6.33
N ASP A 163 2.50 -17.09 -6.67
CA ASP A 163 3.54 -17.64 -5.80
C ASP A 163 4.01 -16.57 -4.81
N VAL A 164 4.18 -16.96 -3.55
CA VAL A 164 4.50 -16.10 -2.40
C VAL A 164 5.80 -15.33 -2.64
N GLU A 165 6.77 -15.92 -3.34
CA GLU A 165 8.04 -15.27 -3.66
C GLU A 165 7.87 -14.08 -4.63
N SER A 166 6.90 -14.18 -5.56
CA SER A 166 6.54 -13.08 -6.45
C SER A 166 5.86 -11.94 -5.69
N LEU A 167 5.19 -12.23 -4.58
CA LEU A 167 4.38 -11.31 -3.77
C LEU A 167 5.24 -10.50 -2.77
N GLU A 168 6.32 -11.10 -2.25
CA GLU A 168 7.18 -10.51 -1.22
C GLU A 168 8.45 -9.82 -1.77
N ASN A 169 9.02 -10.28 -2.90
CA ASN A 169 10.37 -9.86 -3.31
C ASN A 169 10.40 -8.82 -4.43
N LEU A 170 10.72 -7.57 -4.06
CA LEU A 170 11.31 -6.57 -4.97
C LEU A 170 12.62 -7.07 -5.62
N THR A 171 13.26 -8.06 -4.99
CA THR A 171 14.49 -8.73 -5.44
C THR A 171 14.34 -9.43 -6.81
N TYR A 172 13.13 -9.86 -7.19
CA TYR A 172 12.87 -10.44 -8.52
C TYR A 172 13.12 -9.41 -9.64
N TYR A 173 12.84 -8.14 -9.40
CA TYR A 173 13.00 -7.06 -10.37
C TYR A 173 14.47 -6.65 -10.55
N ASN A 174 15.28 -6.75 -9.49
CA ASN A 174 16.71 -6.38 -9.53
C ASN A 174 17.54 -7.17 -10.54
N LYS A 175 17.07 -8.32 -11.04
CA LYS A 175 17.78 -9.08 -12.09
C LYS A 175 17.67 -8.46 -13.49
N ASN A 176 16.70 -7.57 -13.73
CA ASN A 176 16.36 -7.10 -15.09
C ASN A 176 16.21 -5.58 -15.23
N ILE A 177 16.72 -4.78 -14.29
CA ILE A 177 16.59 -3.32 -14.34
C ILE A 177 17.81 -2.69 -15.05
N PRO A 178 17.61 -1.91 -16.14
CA PRO A 178 18.65 -1.05 -16.70
C PRO A 178 19.06 0.05 -15.72
N PHE A 179 20.34 0.40 -15.72
CA PHE A 179 21.10 1.25 -14.78
C PHE A 179 20.55 2.67 -14.44
N GLY A 180 19.35 3.06 -14.90
CA GLY A 180 18.75 4.38 -14.63
C GLY A 180 17.56 4.41 -13.65
N ILE A 181 17.01 3.25 -13.27
CA ILE A 181 15.82 3.13 -12.41
C ILE A 181 16.19 2.88 -10.93
N GLU A 182 17.49 2.76 -10.62
CA GLU A 182 17.98 2.40 -9.28
C GLU A 182 17.57 3.40 -8.19
N ALA A 183 17.48 4.71 -8.46
CA ALA A 183 17.24 5.70 -7.41
C ALA A 183 15.84 5.57 -6.75
N SER A 184 14.80 5.32 -7.55
CA SER A 184 13.42 5.16 -7.06
C SER A 184 13.22 3.85 -6.29
N PHE A 185 13.91 2.77 -6.69
CA PHE A 185 13.85 1.48 -5.99
C PHE A 185 14.83 1.39 -4.81
N PHE A 186 15.91 2.17 -4.81
CA PHE A 186 16.86 2.27 -3.69
C PHE A 186 16.18 2.87 -2.45
N ALA A 187 15.24 3.81 -2.63
CA ALA A 187 14.39 4.29 -1.54
C ALA A 187 13.64 3.12 -0.88
N ILE A 188 13.02 2.24 -1.69
CA ILE A 188 12.28 1.07 -1.20
C ILE A 188 13.21 0.09 -0.45
N ARG A 189 14.47 -0.07 -0.90
CA ARG A 189 15.47 -0.95 -0.28
C ARG A 189 15.96 -0.50 1.11
N ARG A 190 15.74 0.75 1.50
CA ARG A 190 16.21 1.29 2.81
C ARG A 190 15.10 1.34 3.87
N ILE A 191 13.87 1.09 3.43
CA ILE A 191 12.64 1.20 4.21
C ILE A 191 12.22 -0.14 4.82
N PHE A 192 12.60 -1.26 4.19
CA PHE A 192 12.40 -2.62 4.69
C PHE A 192 13.70 -3.25 5.20
#